data_AF-A0A8S9XI48-F1
#
_entry.id   AF-A0A8S9XI48-F1
#
_cell.length_a   1.000
_cell.length_b   1.000
_cell.length_c   1.000
_cell.angle_alpha   90.00
_cell.angle_beta   90.00
_cell.angle_gamma   90.00
#
_symmetry.space_group_name_H-M   'P 1'
#
loop_
_entity.id
_entity.type
_entity.pdbx_description
1 polymer ?
#
loop_
_entity_poly.entity_id
_entity_poly.type
_entity_poly.pdbx_seq_one_letter_code
_entity_poly.pdbx_strand_id
1 'polypeptide(L)'
;MAMPANRYPRLVAAEVVNRRVFWFSELQTLARRHGATFDGSLADLGAWRRQLGDLVDAVKTSWREDMLQRAQESNKLYGKLNKEIVPAAFAGKLEEHPLWVVRWLVRFRGSLLSLNSKPYNQRDDPSTLCSLCNMGVREDMAHFLGVCPVLAEYRVRYLGAAVLEEAAMIRLLDGGDWPALARFGSRASKYRAELIAEFNW
;
A
#
# COMPACT_ATOMS: atom_id res chain seq x y z
N MET A 1 -31.79 32.29 -12.94
CA MET A 1 -32.33 32.27 -14.31
C MET A 1 -32.53 30.82 -14.74
N ALA A 2 -33.77 30.40 -15.01
CA ALA A 2 -34.05 29.09 -15.59
C ALA A 2 -33.73 29.13 -17.09
N MET A 3 -32.96 28.17 -17.58
CA MET A 3 -32.52 28.14 -18.97
C MET A 3 -33.51 27.38 -19.87
N PRO A 4 -33.59 27.66 -21.19
CA PRO A 4 -34.59 27.05 -22.10
C PRO A 4 -34.51 25.51 -22.17
N ALA A 5 -35.66 24.86 -22.35
CA ALA A 5 -35.79 23.40 -22.36
C ALA A 5 -35.32 22.74 -23.67
N ASN A 6 -35.36 23.45 -24.79
CA ASN A 6 -35.01 22.98 -26.14
C ASN A 6 -33.52 23.12 -26.48
N ARG A 7 -32.66 23.32 -25.48
CA ARG A 7 -31.23 23.48 -25.73
C ARG A 7 -30.61 22.16 -26.16
N TYR A 8 -29.76 22.24 -27.17
CA TYR A 8 -29.07 21.09 -27.74
C TYR A 8 -28.42 20.16 -26.70
N PRO A 9 -27.68 20.65 -25.67
CA PRO A 9 -27.11 19.75 -24.65
C PRO A 9 -28.14 18.94 -23.86
N ARG A 10 -29.32 19.52 -23.58
CA ARG A 10 -30.39 18.82 -22.85
C ARG A 10 -31.02 17.74 -23.73
N LEU A 11 -31.23 18.04 -25.02
CA LEU A 11 -31.77 17.08 -25.97
C LEU A 11 -30.82 15.90 -26.18
N VAL A 12 -29.52 16.18 -26.37
CA VAL A 12 -28.50 15.13 -26.53
C VAL A 12 -28.36 14.30 -25.25
N ALA A 13 -28.31 14.92 -24.07
CA ALA A 13 -28.23 14.19 -22.81
C ALA A 13 -29.46 13.30 -22.57
N ALA A 14 -30.66 13.79 -22.87
CA ALA A 14 -31.87 13.00 -22.77
C ALA A 14 -31.85 11.80 -23.74
N GLU A 15 -31.37 12.00 -24.97
CA GLU A 15 -31.25 10.91 -25.94
C GLU A 15 -30.24 9.85 -25.50
N VAL A 16 -29.12 10.27 -24.90
CA VAL A 16 -28.12 9.35 -24.34
C VAL A 16 -28.71 8.48 -23.22
N VAL A 17 -29.53 9.08 -22.35
CA VAL A 17 -30.23 8.37 -21.27
C VAL A 17 -31.28 7.41 -21.83
N ASN A 18 -32.13 7.89 -22.74
CA ASN A 18 -33.19 7.09 -23.34
C ASN A 18 -32.65 5.88 -24.12
N ARG A 19 -31.56 6.08 -24.88
CA ARG A 19 -30.89 5.00 -25.62
C ARG A 19 -29.98 4.13 -24.76
N ARG A 20 -29.70 4.55 -23.52
CA ARG A 20 -28.78 3.88 -22.59
C ARG A 20 -27.40 3.62 -23.19
N VAL A 21 -26.78 4.67 -23.72
CA VAL A 21 -25.47 4.60 -24.39
C VAL A 21 -24.42 5.47 -23.70
N PHE A 22 -23.16 5.35 -24.13
CA PHE A 22 -22.03 6.17 -23.68
C PHE A 22 -21.93 6.25 -22.15
N TRP A 23 -21.82 7.46 -21.59
CA TRP A 23 -21.65 7.69 -20.16
C TRP A 23 -22.78 7.08 -19.32
N PHE A 24 -24.00 6.97 -19.86
CA PHE A 24 -25.13 6.42 -19.12
C PHE A 24 -25.00 4.90 -18.93
N SER A 25 -24.64 4.16 -19.99
CA SER A 25 -24.39 2.72 -19.89
C SER A 25 -23.19 2.41 -19.00
N GLU A 26 -22.15 3.25 -19.04
CA GLU A 26 -20.99 3.12 -18.14
C GLU A 26 -21.39 3.32 -16.67
N LEU A 27 -22.20 4.34 -16.37
CA LEU A 27 -22.71 4.57 -15.01
C LEU A 27 -23.58 3.42 -14.51
N GLN A 28 -24.47 2.87 -15.34
CA GLN A 28 -25.28 1.70 -14.98
C GLN A 28 -24.42 0.45 -14.78
N THR A 29 -23.35 0.29 -15.55
CA THR A 29 -22.41 -0.82 -15.39
C THR A 29 -21.59 -0.68 -14.11
N LEU A 30 -21.12 0.52 -13.81
CA LEU A 30 -20.42 0.82 -12.56
C LEU A 30 -21.33 0.61 -11.34
N ALA A 31 -22.58 1.08 -11.41
CA ALA A 31 -23.56 0.89 -10.35
C ALA A 31 -23.81 -0.59 -10.07
N ARG A 32 -24.08 -1.40 -11.12
CA ARG A 32 -24.24 -2.84 -10.99
C ARG A 32 -23.00 -3.53 -10.41
N ARG A 33 -21.80 -3.14 -10.84
CA ARG A 33 -20.53 -3.71 -10.37
C ARG A 33 -20.32 -3.49 -8.88
N HIS A 34 -20.72 -2.34 -8.35
CA HIS A 34 -20.55 -1.98 -6.94
C HIS A 34 -21.84 -2.16 -6.11
N GLY A 35 -22.85 -2.86 -6.63
CA GLY A 35 -24.10 -3.13 -5.92
C GLY A 35 -24.97 -1.90 -5.64
N ALA A 36 -24.72 -0.77 -6.32
CA ALA A 36 -25.49 0.45 -6.21
C ALA A 36 -26.62 0.51 -7.25
N THR A 37 -27.65 1.31 -6.96
CA THR A 37 -28.79 1.52 -7.87
C THR A 37 -28.66 2.86 -8.58
N PHE A 38 -28.72 2.84 -9.92
CA PHE A 38 -28.85 4.05 -10.74
C PHE A 38 -29.93 3.82 -11.80
N ASP A 39 -31.12 4.38 -11.59
CA ASP A 39 -32.27 4.22 -12.50
C ASP A 39 -32.19 5.19 -13.70
N GLY A 40 -31.55 6.34 -13.50
CA GLY A 40 -31.37 7.35 -14.52
C GLY A 40 -32.67 7.99 -15.01
N SER A 41 -33.70 8.06 -14.17
CA SER A 41 -34.98 8.67 -14.54
C SER A 41 -34.84 10.18 -14.78
N LEU A 42 -35.11 10.64 -16.01
CA LEU A 42 -35.11 12.07 -16.35
C LEU A 42 -36.22 12.86 -15.63
N ALA A 43 -37.20 12.17 -15.04
CA ALA A 43 -38.30 12.78 -14.30
C ALA A 43 -37.90 13.20 -12.87
N ASP A 44 -36.86 12.59 -12.30
CA ASP A 44 -36.40 12.89 -10.94
C ASP A 44 -34.87 13.09 -10.90
N LEU A 45 -34.44 14.28 -11.31
CA LEU A 45 -33.03 14.68 -11.20
C LEU A 45 -32.55 14.81 -9.74
N GLY A 46 -33.47 14.89 -8.77
CA GLY A 46 -33.15 14.87 -7.35
C GLY A 46 -32.69 13.48 -6.90
N ALA A 47 -33.33 12.42 -7.41
CA ALA A 47 -32.89 11.05 -7.22
C ALA A 47 -31.49 10.81 -7.82
N TRP A 48 -31.16 11.42 -8.96
CA TRP A 48 -29.82 11.28 -9.56
C TRP A 48 -28.73 11.73 -8.61
N ARG A 49 -28.89 12.89 -7.97
CA ARG A 49 -27.88 13.41 -7.06
C ARG A 49 -27.62 12.47 -5.88
N ARG A 50 -28.69 11.85 -5.35
CA ARG A 50 -28.59 10.86 -4.27
C ARG A 50 -27.93 9.57 -4.78
N GLN A 51 -28.46 8.97 -5.84
CA GLN A 51 -27.95 7.73 -6.42
C GLN A 51 -26.49 7.83 -6.88
N LEU A 52 -26.08 8.97 -7.45
CA LEU A 52 -24.68 9.22 -7.80
C LEU A 52 -23.80 9.42 -6.55
N GLY A 53 -24.33 10.03 -5.49
CA GLY A 53 -23.66 10.12 -4.20
C GLY A 53 -23.43 8.73 -3.60
N ASP A 54 -24.48 7.91 -3.54
CA ASP A 54 -24.43 6.53 -3.06
C ASP A 54 -23.45 5.69 -3.90
N LEU A 55 -23.44 5.86 -5.22
CA LEU A 55 -22.48 5.21 -6.11
C LEU A 55 -21.04 5.61 -5.80
N VAL A 56 -20.77 6.90 -5.59
CA VAL A 56 -19.44 7.39 -5.22
C VAL A 56 -18.98 6.76 -3.90
N ASP A 57 -19.86 6.67 -2.92
CA ASP A 57 -19.52 6.09 -1.61
C ASP A 57 -19.35 4.56 -1.70
N ALA A 58 -20.14 3.87 -2.52
CA ALA A 58 -19.95 2.45 -2.81
C ALA A 58 -18.60 2.19 -3.50
N VAL A 59 -18.22 3.00 -4.49
CA VAL A 59 -16.92 2.91 -5.17
C VAL A 59 -15.77 3.17 -4.20
N LYS A 60 -15.86 4.21 -3.36
CA LYS A 60 -14.83 4.49 -2.33
C LYS A 60 -14.65 3.33 -1.37
N THR A 61 -15.77 2.73 -0.94
CA THR A 61 -15.77 1.60 0.01
C THR A 61 -15.11 0.38 -0.62
N SER A 62 -15.58 -0.02 -1.80
CA SER A 62 -15.00 -1.12 -2.56
C SER A 62 -13.52 -0.91 -2.86
N TRP A 63 -13.12 0.30 -3.27
CA TRP A 63 -11.71 0.61 -3.50
C TRP A 63 -10.88 0.50 -2.21
N ARG A 64 -11.39 0.98 -1.09
CA ARG A 64 -10.72 0.87 0.21
C ARG A 64 -10.55 -0.60 0.61
N GLU A 65 -11.58 -1.42 0.44
CA GLU A 65 -11.54 -2.86 0.72
C GLU A 65 -10.51 -3.56 -0.17
N ASP A 66 -10.53 -3.31 -1.48
CA ASP A 66 -9.55 -3.84 -2.43
C ASP A 66 -8.12 -3.46 -2.03
N MET A 67 -7.88 -2.20 -1.64
CA MET A 67 -6.56 -1.74 -1.22
C MET A 67 -6.11 -2.39 0.10
N LEU A 68 -7.02 -2.57 1.06
CA LEU A 68 -6.73 -3.24 2.31
C LEU A 68 -6.40 -4.71 2.10
N GLN A 69 -7.19 -5.41 1.27
CA GLN A 69 -6.92 -6.80 0.92
C GLN A 69 -5.55 -6.95 0.24
N ARG A 70 -5.28 -6.12 -0.77
CA ARG A 70 -3.97 -6.12 -1.45
C ARG A 70 -2.84 -5.83 -0.47
N ALA A 71 -3.01 -4.89 0.45
CA ALA A 71 -2.00 -4.59 1.45
C ALA A 71 -1.72 -5.79 2.38
N GLN A 72 -2.76 -6.50 2.82
CA GLN A 72 -2.63 -7.71 3.64
C GLN A 72 -1.92 -8.84 2.91
N GLU A 73 -2.18 -9.02 1.61
CA GLU A 73 -1.57 -10.05 0.77
C GLU A 73 -0.16 -9.68 0.29
N SER A 74 0.19 -8.40 0.27
CA SER A 74 1.44 -7.90 -0.29
C SER A 74 2.68 -8.39 0.48
N ASN A 75 2.60 -8.47 1.82
CA ASN A 75 3.77 -8.76 2.63
C ASN A 75 3.44 -9.62 3.84
N LYS A 76 4.21 -10.70 4.01
CA LYS A 76 4.08 -11.67 5.12
C LYS A 76 4.11 -11.04 6.51
N LEU A 77 4.91 -9.98 6.69
CA LEU A 77 5.00 -9.25 7.95
C LEU A 77 3.87 -8.24 8.09
N TYR A 78 3.52 -7.49 7.03
CA TYR A 78 2.51 -6.43 7.14
C TYR A 78 1.19 -6.95 7.69
N GLY A 79 0.68 -8.10 7.21
CA GLY A 79 -0.56 -8.69 7.71
C GLY A 79 -0.56 -9.01 9.21
N LYS A 80 0.61 -9.12 9.85
CA LYS A 80 0.80 -9.52 11.24
C LYS A 80 1.10 -8.36 12.20
N LEU A 81 1.33 -7.16 11.68
CA LEU A 81 1.64 -5.97 12.49
C LEU A 81 0.38 -5.37 13.12
N ASN A 82 0.49 -4.89 14.36
CA ASN A 82 -0.55 -4.11 15.02
C ASN A 82 -0.79 -2.78 14.27
N LYS A 83 -2.01 -2.58 13.76
CA LYS A 83 -2.40 -1.39 12.98
C LYS A 83 -2.78 -0.17 13.82
N GLU A 84 -2.99 -0.37 15.12
CA GLU A 84 -3.22 0.72 16.07
C GLU A 84 -1.93 1.49 16.36
N ILE A 85 -0.77 0.86 16.13
CA ILE A 85 0.54 1.48 16.29
C ILE A 85 0.85 2.32 15.04
N VAL A 86 0.84 3.63 15.24
CA VAL A 86 1.07 4.66 14.22
C VAL A 86 2.45 5.29 14.43
N PRO A 87 3.47 4.94 13.62
CA PRO A 87 4.83 5.50 13.76
C PRO A 87 4.93 6.99 13.44
N ALA A 88 3.93 7.53 12.73
CA ALA A 88 3.88 8.92 12.29
C ALA A 88 2.42 9.38 12.20
N ALA A 89 2.04 10.40 12.98
CA ALA A 89 0.71 11.00 12.92
C ALA A 89 0.77 12.39 12.26
N PHE A 90 0.32 12.52 11.02
CA PHE A 90 0.38 13.81 10.30
C PHE A 90 -0.55 14.90 10.87
N ALA A 91 -1.52 14.55 11.72
CA ALA A 91 -2.59 15.44 12.19
C ALA A 91 -2.69 15.56 13.73
N GLY A 92 -1.64 15.24 14.48
CA GLY A 92 -1.64 15.27 15.95
C GLY A 92 -0.28 15.62 16.56
N LYS A 93 -0.16 15.47 17.90
CA LYS A 93 1.13 15.58 18.60
C LYS A 93 2.08 14.49 18.12
N LEU A 94 2.96 14.83 17.18
CA LEU A 94 4.31 14.30 17.10
C LEU A 94 5.06 14.84 18.34
N GLU A 95 5.88 14.12 19.10
CA GLU A 95 6.97 13.23 18.71
C GLU A 95 7.32 12.29 19.88
N GLU A 96 7.30 10.96 19.70
CA GLU A 96 8.12 10.07 20.55
C GLU A 96 9.52 9.85 19.95
N HIS A 97 9.67 10.06 18.63
CA HIS A 97 10.93 9.83 17.92
C HIS A 97 11.24 10.87 16.84
N PRO A 98 12.52 11.19 16.61
CA PRO A 98 12.95 12.08 15.53
C PRO A 98 12.53 11.60 14.13
N LEU A 99 12.33 12.53 13.19
CA LEU A 99 11.92 12.24 11.80
C LEU A 99 12.80 11.20 11.08
N TRP A 100 14.11 11.17 11.37
CA TRP A 100 15.01 10.19 10.77
C TRP A 100 14.68 8.75 11.22
N VAL A 101 14.22 8.56 12.47
CA VAL A 101 13.73 7.26 12.97
C VAL A 101 12.42 6.91 12.29
N VAL A 102 11.47 7.86 12.31
CA VAL A 102 10.14 7.69 11.71
C VAL A 102 10.22 7.26 10.25
N ARG A 103 11.12 7.87 9.47
CA ARG A 103 11.39 7.47 8.08
C ARG A 103 11.72 5.99 7.96
N TRP A 104 12.56 5.44 8.83
CA TRP A 104 12.92 4.02 8.80
C TRP A 104 11.78 3.13 9.24
N LEU A 105 11.00 3.53 10.24
CA LEU A 105 9.84 2.77 10.70
C LEU A 105 8.79 2.62 9.62
N VAL A 106 8.47 3.71 8.91
CA VAL A 106 7.55 3.68 7.78
C VAL A 106 8.07 2.74 6.69
N ARG A 107 9.37 2.78 6.39
CA ARG A 107 9.98 1.88 5.39
C ARG A 107 9.92 0.42 5.79
N PHE A 108 10.22 0.10 7.04
CA PHE A 108 10.20 -1.28 7.51
C PHE A 108 8.78 -1.83 7.63
N ARG A 109 7.88 -1.11 8.32
CA ARG A 109 6.49 -1.53 8.50
C ARG A 109 5.75 -1.63 7.17
N GLY A 110 5.99 -0.70 6.24
CA GLY A 110 5.40 -0.72 4.90
C GLY A 110 6.16 -1.58 3.89
N SER A 111 7.28 -2.22 4.26
CA SER A 111 8.15 -2.95 3.34
C SER A 111 8.55 -2.15 2.09
N LEU A 112 8.85 -0.86 2.29
CA LEU A 112 9.22 0.12 1.28
C LEU A 112 10.75 0.21 1.07
N LEU A 113 11.46 -0.85 1.41
CA LEU A 113 12.86 -1.00 1.04
C LEU A 113 12.95 -1.46 -0.41
N SER A 114 13.93 -0.94 -1.14
CA SER A 114 14.19 -1.34 -2.53
C SER A 114 14.97 -2.65 -2.57
N LEU A 115 14.34 -3.71 -2.07
CA LEU A 115 14.86 -5.08 -2.12
C LEU A 115 14.47 -5.75 -3.44
N ASN A 116 15.13 -6.85 -3.77
CA ASN A 116 14.92 -7.58 -5.02
C ASN A 116 13.52 -8.21 -5.11
N SER A 117 13.05 -8.84 -4.02
CA SER A 117 11.70 -9.40 -3.96
C SER A 117 10.70 -8.33 -3.58
N LYS A 118 9.88 -7.91 -4.55
CA LYS A 118 8.81 -6.94 -4.31
C LYS A 118 7.48 -7.66 -4.04
N PRO A 119 6.71 -7.22 -3.03
CA PRO A 119 5.35 -7.69 -2.74
C PRO A 119 4.43 -7.92 -3.94
N TYR A 120 4.49 -7.03 -4.91
CA TYR A 120 3.62 -7.02 -6.09
C TYR A 120 4.21 -7.72 -7.31
N ASN A 121 5.45 -8.22 -7.22
CA ASN A 121 6.11 -8.94 -8.30
C ASN A 121 6.13 -10.43 -7.93
N GLN A 122 5.07 -11.15 -8.29
CA GLN A 122 4.89 -12.58 -8.01
C GLN A 122 5.67 -13.50 -8.96
N ARG A 123 6.56 -12.94 -9.80
CA ARG A 123 7.38 -13.74 -10.71
C ARG A 123 8.43 -14.50 -9.91
N ASP A 124 8.48 -15.82 -10.11
CA ASP A 124 9.59 -16.68 -9.69
C ASP A 124 10.79 -16.43 -10.61
N ASP A 125 11.36 -15.23 -10.50
CA ASP A 125 12.51 -14.80 -11.27
C ASP A 125 13.75 -14.86 -10.36
N PRO A 126 14.90 -15.38 -10.84
CA PRO A 126 16.20 -15.23 -10.19
C PRO A 126 16.50 -13.80 -9.72
N SER A 127 15.96 -12.77 -10.39
CA SER A 127 16.08 -11.37 -9.97
C SER A 127 15.47 -11.05 -8.62
N THR A 128 14.67 -11.94 -8.03
CA THR A 128 14.07 -11.80 -6.69
C THR A 128 14.94 -12.34 -5.55
N LEU A 129 16.02 -13.07 -5.89
CA LEU A 129 16.93 -13.68 -4.92
C LEU A 129 17.82 -12.64 -4.23
N CYS A 130 18.32 -12.97 -3.05
CA CYS A 130 19.24 -12.11 -2.31
C CYS A 130 20.58 -11.95 -3.02
N SER A 131 20.89 -10.72 -3.43
CA SER A 131 22.20 -10.36 -4.00
C SER A 131 23.33 -10.29 -2.97
N LEU A 132 23.02 -10.40 -1.68
CA LEU A 132 24.01 -10.30 -0.61
C LEU A 132 24.54 -11.66 -0.16
N CYS A 133 23.75 -12.73 -0.25
CA CYS A 133 24.12 -14.02 0.32
C CYS A 133 23.89 -15.18 -0.64
N ASN A 134 24.62 -16.26 -0.43
CA ASN A 134 24.57 -17.46 -1.28
C ASN A 134 23.50 -18.48 -0.83
N MET A 135 22.48 -18.06 -0.08
CA MET A 135 21.43 -18.95 0.42
C MET A 135 20.38 -19.31 -0.64
N GLY A 136 20.36 -18.62 -1.78
CA GLY A 136 19.36 -18.87 -2.83
C GLY A 136 17.92 -18.56 -2.42
N VAL A 137 17.74 -17.66 -1.45
CA VAL A 137 16.42 -17.26 -0.93
C VAL A 137 16.01 -15.89 -1.45
N ARG A 138 14.69 -15.63 -1.48
CA ARG A 138 14.14 -14.33 -1.89
C ARG A 138 14.61 -13.22 -0.95
N GLU A 139 14.99 -12.08 -1.52
CA GLU A 139 15.35 -10.89 -0.76
C GLU A 139 14.09 -10.09 -0.39
N ASP A 140 13.33 -10.61 0.56
CA ASP A 140 12.20 -9.89 1.13
C ASP A 140 12.57 -9.21 2.46
N MET A 141 11.59 -8.49 3.01
CA MET A 141 11.74 -7.77 4.27
C MET A 141 12.09 -8.71 5.44
N ALA A 142 11.55 -9.93 5.45
CA ALA A 142 11.84 -10.91 6.50
C ALA A 142 13.28 -11.45 6.38
N HIS A 143 13.76 -11.69 5.16
CA HIS A 143 15.14 -12.10 4.93
C HIS A 143 16.13 -10.99 5.32
N PHE A 144 15.89 -9.76 4.84
CA PHE A 144 16.75 -8.61 5.10
C PHE A 144 16.85 -8.27 6.60
N LEU A 145 15.71 -8.18 7.28
CA LEU A 145 15.65 -7.84 8.71
C LEU A 145 16.00 -9.02 9.61
N GLY A 146 15.68 -10.25 9.21
CA GLY A 146 15.68 -11.40 10.10
C GLY A 146 16.92 -12.26 10.03
N VAL A 147 17.33 -12.68 8.83
CA VAL A 147 18.18 -13.87 8.70
C VAL A 147 19.35 -13.76 7.72
N CYS A 148 19.41 -12.72 6.88
CA CYS A 148 20.49 -12.57 5.90
C CYS A 148 21.88 -12.59 6.58
N PRO A 149 22.74 -13.58 6.34
CA PRO A 149 23.98 -13.78 7.12
C PRO A 149 24.96 -12.61 6.95
N VAL A 150 24.98 -11.98 5.78
CA VAL A 150 25.82 -10.79 5.51
C VAL A 150 25.44 -9.58 6.35
N LEU A 151 24.20 -9.53 6.83
CA LEU A 151 23.72 -8.47 7.72
C LEU A 151 23.77 -8.85 9.21
N ALA A 152 24.32 -10.01 9.57
CA ALA A 152 24.32 -10.53 10.93
C ALA A 152 25.05 -9.62 11.92
N GLU A 153 26.23 -9.09 11.56
CA GLU A 153 26.99 -8.18 12.42
C GLU A 153 26.19 -6.91 12.75
N TYR A 154 25.51 -6.33 11.75
CA TYR A 154 24.65 -5.16 11.97
C TYR A 154 23.46 -5.50 12.87
N ARG A 155 22.86 -6.68 12.72
CA ARG A 155 21.78 -7.11 13.62
C ARG A 155 22.27 -7.34 15.03
N VAL A 156 23.43 -7.97 15.25
CA VAL A 156 24.01 -8.12 16.60
C VAL A 156 24.27 -6.75 17.21
N ARG A 157 24.91 -5.84 16.45
CA ARG A 157 25.30 -4.51 16.94
C ARG A 157 24.13 -3.64 17.35
N TYR A 158 23.03 -3.68 16.61
CA TYR A 158 21.90 -2.78 16.85
C TYR A 158 20.70 -3.48 17.50
N LEU A 159 20.43 -4.74 17.16
CA LEU A 159 19.23 -5.48 17.57
C LEU A 159 19.53 -6.58 18.60
N GLY A 160 20.81 -6.80 18.93
CA GLY A 160 21.24 -7.74 19.97
C GLY A 160 21.23 -9.23 19.55
N ALA A 161 20.88 -9.56 18.30
CA ALA A 161 20.82 -10.93 17.83
C ALA A 161 21.28 -11.06 16.38
N ALA A 162 21.98 -12.16 16.05
CA ALA A 162 22.42 -12.43 14.67
C ALA A 162 21.27 -12.90 13.77
N VAL A 163 20.25 -13.52 14.35
CA VAL A 163 19.05 -14.02 13.68
C VAL A 163 17.83 -13.55 14.47
N LEU A 164 16.84 -13.00 13.79
CA LEU A 164 15.54 -12.64 14.36
C LEU A 164 14.47 -13.53 13.76
N GLU A 165 13.80 -14.28 14.63
CA GLU A 165 12.58 -14.98 14.27
C GLU A 165 11.45 -13.99 13.99
N GLU A 166 10.41 -14.47 13.29
CA GLU A 166 9.28 -13.64 12.90
C GLU A 166 8.60 -12.93 14.08
N ALA A 167 8.39 -13.64 15.20
CA ALA A 167 7.82 -13.05 16.40
C ALA A 167 8.70 -11.91 16.97
N ALA A 168 10.02 -12.03 16.88
CA ALA A 168 10.95 -10.98 17.31
C ALA A 168 10.91 -9.77 16.35
N MET A 169 10.82 -10.02 15.04
CA MET A 169 10.65 -8.97 14.03
C MET A 169 9.34 -8.19 14.25
N ILE A 170 8.23 -8.89 14.49
CA ILE A 170 6.92 -8.25 14.75
C ILE A 170 7.01 -7.39 16.01
N ARG A 171 7.51 -7.93 17.13
CA ARG A 171 7.70 -7.16 18.38
C ARG A 171 8.54 -5.90 18.17
N LEU A 172 9.62 -6.00 17.38
CA LEU A 172 10.47 -4.86 17.07
C LEU A 172 9.72 -3.79 16.25
N LEU A 173 8.91 -4.22 15.28
CA LEU A 173 8.13 -3.34 14.42
C LEU A 173 6.92 -2.72 15.13
N ASP A 174 6.36 -3.40 16.13
CA ASP A 174 5.21 -2.99 16.95
C ASP A 174 5.61 -2.29 18.27
N GLY A 175 6.68 -1.49 18.24
CA GLY A 175 7.07 -0.64 19.37
C GLY A 175 8.27 -1.12 20.18
N GLY A 176 9.15 -1.94 19.60
CA GLY A 176 10.45 -2.22 20.21
C GLY A 176 11.41 -1.02 20.16
N ASP A 177 12.72 -1.26 20.28
CA ASP A 177 13.73 -0.20 20.16
C ASP A 177 13.83 0.33 18.72
N TRP A 178 12.94 1.27 18.40
CA TRP A 178 12.83 1.92 17.11
C TRP A 178 14.07 2.75 16.71
N PRO A 179 14.71 3.50 17.62
CA PRO A 179 16.01 4.11 17.33
C PRO A 179 17.07 3.08 16.89
N ALA A 180 17.13 1.92 17.54
CA ALA A 180 18.05 0.86 17.16
C ALA A 180 17.70 0.23 15.81
N LEU A 181 16.42 -0.04 15.56
CA LEU A 181 15.92 -0.49 14.25
C LEU A 181 16.28 0.50 13.13
N ALA A 182 16.11 1.80 13.38
CA ALA A 182 16.46 2.83 12.40
C ALA A 182 17.97 2.89 12.11
N ARG A 183 18.83 2.74 13.14
CA ARG A 183 20.28 2.63 12.96
C ARG A 183 20.68 1.39 12.16
N PHE A 184 20.06 0.25 12.46
CA PHE A 184 20.21 -0.97 11.66
C PHE A 184 19.84 -0.73 10.21
N GLY A 185 18.63 -0.22 9.94
CA GLY A 185 18.14 0.04 8.59
C GLY A 185 19.04 0.98 7.80
N SER A 186 19.51 2.05 8.44
CA SER A 186 20.44 2.99 7.83
C SER A 186 21.76 2.34 7.42
N ARG A 187 22.36 1.54 8.29
CA ARG A 187 23.66 0.92 8.01
C ARG A 187 23.54 -0.27 7.06
N ALA A 188 22.59 -1.16 7.29
CA ALA A 188 22.35 -2.33 6.45
C ALA A 188 21.97 -1.94 5.02
N SER A 189 21.13 -0.91 4.83
CA SER A 189 20.75 -0.46 3.48
C SER A 189 21.90 0.20 2.73
N LYS A 190 22.74 0.97 3.44
CA LYS A 190 23.93 1.58 2.86
C LYS A 190 24.93 0.50 2.44
N TYR A 191 25.22 -0.44 3.32
CA TYR A 191 26.12 -1.55 3.04
C TYR A 191 25.64 -2.43 1.87
N ARG A 192 24.33 -2.73 1.82
CA ARG A 192 23.72 -3.40 0.67
C ARG A 192 23.99 -2.65 -0.65
N ALA A 193 23.78 -1.34 -0.65
CA ALA A 193 23.98 -0.53 -1.86
C ALA A 193 25.45 -0.52 -2.30
N GLU A 194 26.38 -0.45 -1.34
CA GLU A 194 27.83 -0.53 -1.61
C GLU A 194 28.21 -1.90 -2.20
N LEU A 195 27.79 -3.00 -1.58
CA LEU A 195 28.07 -4.35 -2.09
C LEU A 195 27.49 -4.60 -3.48
N ILE A 196 26.27 -4.12 -3.76
CA ILE A 196 25.67 -4.25 -5.08
C ILE A 196 26.44 -3.42 -6.12
N ALA A 197 26.86 -2.21 -5.77
CA ALA A 197 27.64 -1.37 -6.66
C ALA A 197 29.03 -1.95 -6.96
N GLU A 198 29.64 -2.66 -6.01
CA GLU A 198 30.98 -3.23 -6.15
C GLU A 198 31.00 -4.59 -6.85
N PHE A 199 29.99 -5.44 -6.59
CA PHE A 199 30.04 -6.86 -7.00
C PHE A 199 28.94 -7.31 -7.97
N ASN A 200 27.90 -6.49 -8.22
CA ASN A 200 26.75 -6.89 -9.04
C ASN A 200 26.55 -6.01 -10.29
N TRP A 201 27.65 -5.57 -10.92
CA TRP A 201 27.66 -4.92 -12.24
C TRP A 201 27.85 -5.93 -13.36
#